data_AF-A0A9E5H8K2-F1
#
_entry.id   AF-A0A9E5H8K2-F1
#
_cell.length_a   1.000
_cell.length_b   1.000
_cell.length_c   1.000
_cell.angle_alpha   90.00
_cell.angle_beta   90.00
_cell.angle_gamma   90.00
#
_symmetry.space_group_name_H-M   'P 1'
#
loop_
_entity.id
_entity.type
_entity.pdbx_description
1 polymer ?
#
loop_
_entity_poly.entity_id
_entity_poly.type
_entity_poly.pdbx_seq_one_letter_code
_entity_poly.pdbx_strand_id
1 'polypeptide(L)'
;MTQFNTYDLKEIIEKKGSVLAFDLGIKKIGVAVGNNVLKTSRNLITFYSKNKNQRIEKIKQLVNEWQPVYLVLGLPLNQDLSANDTTKFCINTAKDIEKNINLPIFFVNENYSSTSAEEFIKDLGNKKQKNNNALVDQVAANIILQSHFNEVEKQMRSLDA
;
A
#
# COMPACT_ATOMS: atom_id res chain seq x y z
N MET A 1 -15.37 -9.90 -14.14
CA MET A 1 -15.11 -8.52 -13.68
C MET A 1 -14.89 -8.58 -12.19
N THR A 2 -13.64 -8.56 -11.73
CA THR A 2 -13.37 -8.43 -10.29
C THR A 2 -13.56 -6.95 -9.97
N GLN A 3 -14.62 -6.62 -9.24
CA GLN A 3 -14.88 -5.27 -8.72
C GLN A 3 -13.75 -4.90 -7.75
N PHE A 4 -12.65 -4.40 -8.28
CA PHE A 4 -11.66 -3.66 -7.49
C PHE A 4 -12.15 -2.21 -7.44
N ASN A 5 -12.35 -1.68 -6.23
CA ASN A 5 -13.00 -0.42 -5.89
C ASN A 5 -14.54 -0.38 -6.04
N THR A 6 -15.23 -0.76 -4.98
CA THR A 6 -16.64 -0.38 -4.71
C THR A 6 -16.78 0.52 -3.49
N TYR A 7 -15.70 1.18 -3.06
CA TYR A 7 -15.77 2.19 -2.00
C TYR A 7 -15.78 3.59 -2.63
N ASP A 8 -16.75 4.39 -2.20
CA ASP A 8 -16.84 5.79 -2.56
C ASP A 8 -15.60 6.52 -2.03
N LEU A 9 -14.89 7.24 -2.91
CA LEU A 9 -13.75 8.06 -2.53
C LEU A 9 -14.08 9.03 -1.41
N LYS A 10 -15.32 9.53 -1.35
CA LYS A 10 -15.80 10.39 -0.26
C LYS A 10 -15.78 9.67 1.08
N GLU A 11 -16.21 8.41 1.14
CA GLU A 11 -16.22 7.63 2.37
C GLU A 11 -14.79 7.39 2.90
N ILE A 12 -13.81 7.24 2.00
CA ILE A 12 -12.38 7.10 2.36
C ILE A 12 -11.84 8.40 2.93
N ILE A 13 -12.15 9.53 2.31
CA ILE A 13 -11.68 10.86 2.73
C ILE A 13 -12.18 11.19 4.14
N GLU A 14 -13.41 10.82 4.46
CA GLU A 14 -14.04 11.14 5.74
C GLU A 14 -13.60 10.22 6.90
N LYS A 15 -13.06 9.02 6.61
CA LYS A 15 -12.63 8.09 7.66
C LYS A 15 -11.40 8.59 8.42
N LYS A 16 -11.56 8.82 9.73
CA LYS A 16 -10.45 9.22 10.61
C LYS A 16 -9.83 7.99 11.25
N GLY A 17 -8.54 7.76 11.02
CA GLY A 17 -7.82 6.67 11.68
C GLY A 17 -6.52 6.31 11.01
N SER A 18 -5.92 5.23 11.53
CA SER A 18 -4.73 4.62 10.97
C SER A 18 -5.05 3.91 9.65
N VAL A 19 -4.06 3.81 8.79
CA VAL A 19 -4.12 3.03 7.54
C VAL A 19 -2.90 2.13 7.53
N LEU A 20 -3.08 0.87 7.17
CA LEU A 20 -1.96 -0.05 6.95
C LEU A 20 -1.75 -0.24 5.46
N ALA A 21 -0.49 -0.19 5.02
CA ALA A 21 -0.09 -0.58 3.68
C ALA A 21 0.82 -1.81 3.69
N PHE A 22 0.69 -2.64 2.66
CA PHE A 22 1.50 -3.83 2.48
C PHE A 22 2.12 -3.89 1.09
N ASP A 23 3.43 -4.08 1.06
CA ASP A 23 4.18 -4.52 -0.12
C ASP A 23 4.21 -6.06 -0.12
N LEU A 24 3.45 -6.68 -1.01
CA LEU A 24 3.16 -8.11 -1.00
C LEU A 24 4.18 -8.93 -1.78
N GLY A 25 5.41 -8.99 -1.29
CA GLY A 25 6.39 -9.95 -1.78
C GLY A 25 6.04 -11.40 -1.42
N ILE A 26 6.46 -12.35 -2.29
CA ILE A 26 6.13 -13.79 -2.14
C ILE A 26 6.56 -14.35 -0.77
N LYS A 27 7.77 -13.97 -0.31
CA LYS A 27 8.38 -14.44 0.94
C LYS A 27 8.44 -13.37 2.03
N LYS A 28 8.66 -12.12 1.62
CA LYS A 28 8.93 -10.95 2.47
C LYS A 28 7.82 -9.95 2.22
N ILE A 29 7.23 -9.41 3.30
CA ILE A 29 6.18 -8.41 3.23
C ILE A 29 6.63 -7.18 3.99
N GLY A 30 6.69 -6.05 3.29
CA GLY A 30 6.88 -4.74 3.90
C GLY A 30 5.55 -4.22 4.42
N VAL A 31 5.57 -3.55 5.57
CA VAL A 31 4.38 -2.95 6.18
C VAL A 31 4.67 -1.50 6.52
N ALA A 32 3.75 -0.61 6.17
CA ALA A 32 3.74 0.77 6.60
C ALA A 32 2.44 1.10 7.33
N VAL A 33 2.51 2.12 8.19
CA VAL A 33 1.36 2.70 8.86
C VAL A 33 1.30 4.19 8.55
N GLY A 34 0.09 4.71 8.39
CA GLY A 34 -0.14 6.12 8.14
C GLY A 34 -1.38 6.62 8.86
N ASN A 35 -1.54 7.94 8.88
CA ASN A 35 -2.71 8.61 9.42
C ASN A 35 -3.52 9.22 8.28
N ASN A 36 -4.77 8.80 8.11
CA ASN A 36 -5.59 9.24 6.98
C ASN A 36 -5.96 10.74 7.03
N VAL A 37 -5.91 11.38 8.21
CA VAL A 37 -6.18 12.81 8.35
C VAL A 37 -4.95 13.62 8.01
N LEU A 38 -3.80 13.24 8.55
CA LEU A 38 -2.53 13.95 8.33
C LEU A 38 -1.89 13.63 6.97
N LYS A 39 -2.37 12.59 6.27
CA LYS A 39 -1.84 12.14 4.97
C LYS A 39 -0.33 11.85 5.00
N THR A 40 0.14 11.35 6.14
CA THR A 40 1.54 10.99 6.36
C THR A 40 1.66 9.51 6.65
N SER A 41 2.72 8.89 6.14
CA SER A 41 3.06 7.49 6.41
C SER A 41 4.50 7.31 6.87
N ARG A 42 4.73 6.16 7.51
CA ARG A 42 6.06 5.68 7.88
C ARG A 42 6.13 4.17 7.78
N ASN A 43 7.35 3.67 7.60
CA ASN A 43 7.63 2.25 7.76
C ASN A 43 7.21 1.76 9.15
N LEU A 44 6.58 0.58 9.19
CA LEU A 44 6.19 -0.09 10.43
C LEU A 44 7.13 -1.26 10.70
N ILE A 45 7.02 -2.34 9.91
CA ILE A 45 7.85 -3.53 10.04
C ILE A 45 8.03 -4.20 8.68
N THR A 46 8.93 -5.18 8.61
CA THR A 46 8.95 -6.20 7.57
C THR A 46 8.84 -7.56 8.24
N PHE A 47 8.07 -8.47 7.67
CA PHE A 47 8.03 -9.86 8.14
C PHE A 47 8.14 -10.86 6.99
N TYR A 48 8.55 -12.07 7.33
CA TYR A 48 8.63 -13.19 6.40
C TYR A 48 7.50 -14.17 6.65
N SER A 49 6.92 -14.72 5.57
CA SER A 49 5.90 -15.76 5.66
C SER A 49 6.33 -16.98 4.85
N LYS A 50 6.24 -18.18 5.45
CA LYS A 50 6.57 -19.44 4.76
C LYS A 50 5.39 -19.98 3.96
N ASN A 51 4.17 -19.62 4.35
CA ASN A 51 2.94 -20.06 3.72
C ASN A 51 1.82 -19.03 3.91
N LYS A 52 0.72 -19.25 3.20
CA LYS A 52 -0.49 -18.42 3.23
C LYS A 52 -1.05 -18.23 4.65
N ASN A 53 -1.17 -19.29 5.44
CA ASN A 53 -1.81 -19.19 6.76
C ASN A 53 -1.00 -18.29 7.70
N GLN A 54 0.32 -18.45 7.75
CA GLN A 54 1.20 -17.58 8.54
C GLN A 54 1.10 -16.11 8.11
N ARG A 55 0.98 -15.87 6.80
CA ARG A 55 0.81 -14.52 6.25
C ARG A 55 -0.47 -13.87 6.76
N ILE A 56 -1.60 -14.55 6.60
CA ILE A 56 -2.90 -14.02 7.00
C ILE A 56 -2.98 -13.81 8.51
N GLU A 57 -2.45 -14.74 9.31
CA GLU A 57 -2.41 -14.58 10.76
C GLU A 57 -1.55 -13.38 11.19
N LYS A 58 -0.40 -13.14 10.53
CA LYS A 58 0.40 -11.97 10.85
C LYS A 58 -0.28 -10.66 10.46
N ILE A 59 -0.99 -10.63 9.33
CA ILE A 59 -1.78 -9.46 8.91
C ILE A 59 -2.93 -9.22 9.90
N LYS A 60 -3.65 -10.26 10.34
CA LYS A 60 -4.70 -10.13 11.37
C LYS A 60 -4.16 -9.54 12.67
N GLN A 61 -3.00 -9.99 13.13
CA GLN A 61 -2.36 -9.43 14.33
C GLN A 61 -2.12 -7.92 14.18
N LEU A 62 -1.57 -7.50 13.03
CA LEU A 62 -1.31 -6.08 12.77
C LEU A 62 -2.60 -5.28 12.66
N VAL A 63 -3.64 -5.82 12.01
CA VAL A 63 -4.95 -5.17 11.94
C VAL A 63 -5.58 -5.03 13.33
N ASN A 64 -5.49 -6.06 14.17
CA ASN A 64 -6.02 -6.01 15.53
C ASN A 64 -5.24 -5.03 16.43
N GLU A 65 -3.93 -4.91 16.23
CA GLU A 65 -3.08 -3.99 17.00
C GLU A 65 -3.30 -2.53 16.58
N TRP A 66 -3.33 -2.26 15.28
CA TRP A 66 -3.34 -0.90 14.74
C TRP A 66 -4.73 -0.35 14.44
N GLN A 67 -5.75 -1.22 14.40
CA GLN A 67 -7.16 -0.88 14.14
C GLN A 67 -7.33 0.05 12.92
N PRO A 68 -6.78 -0.31 11.74
CA PRO A 68 -6.84 0.57 10.58
C PRO A 68 -8.26 0.72 10.04
N VAL A 69 -8.56 1.89 9.50
CA VAL A 69 -9.85 2.18 8.85
C VAL A 69 -9.97 1.55 7.46
N TYR A 70 -8.85 1.27 6.82
CA TYR A 70 -8.74 0.52 5.56
C TYR A 70 -7.29 0.07 5.32
N LEU A 71 -7.10 -0.80 4.32
CA LEU A 71 -5.82 -1.34 3.91
C LEU A 71 -5.44 -0.86 2.51
N VAL A 72 -4.14 -0.70 2.27
CA VAL A 72 -3.56 -0.41 0.95
C VAL A 72 -2.60 -1.52 0.57
N LEU A 73 -2.73 -2.08 -0.63
CA LEU A 73 -1.86 -3.13 -1.13
C LEU A 73 -1.13 -2.67 -2.37
N GLY A 74 0.18 -2.91 -2.41
CA GLY A 74 0.96 -2.81 -3.63
C GLY A 74 0.46 -3.81 -4.68
N LEU A 75 0.31 -3.33 -5.91
CA LEU A 75 -0.06 -4.14 -7.06
C LEU A 75 1.02 -3.95 -8.14
N PRO A 76 2.00 -4.87 -8.22
CA PRO A 76 3.00 -4.82 -9.27
C PRO A 76 2.33 -5.17 -10.59
N LEU A 77 2.45 -4.28 -11.57
CA LEU A 77 1.97 -4.48 -12.94
C LEU A 77 3.14 -4.37 -13.91
N ASN A 78 3.01 -4.96 -15.09
CA ASN A 78 3.97 -4.72 -16.16
C ASN A 78 3.88 -3.26 -16.67
N GLN A 79 4.87 -2.79 -17.43
CA GLN A 79 4.89 -1.42 -17.96
C GLN A 79 3.67 -1.11 -18.84
N ASP A 80 3.13 -2.12 -19.53
CA ASP A 80 1.90 -2.05 -20.33
C ASP A 80 0.62 -2.24 -19.49
N LEU A 81 0.73 -2.19 -18.16
CA LEU A 81 -0.33 -2.42 -17.17
C LEU A 81 -0.91 -3.85 -17.16
N SER A 82 -0.30 -4.80 -17.90
CA SER A 82 -0.73 -6.19 -17.86
C SER A 82 -0.34 -6.88 -16.54
N ALA A 83 -1.12 -7.89 -16.15
CA ALA A 83 -0.89 -8.67 -14.94
C ALA A 83 0.21 -9.73 -15.17
N ASN A 84 1.12 -9.87 -14.20
CA ASN A 84 2.10 -10.94 -14.13
C ASN A 84 1.81 -11.90 -12.95
N ASP A 85 2.69 -12.88 -12.72
CA ASP A 85 2.48 -13.87 -11.67
C ASP A 85 2.53 -13.26 -10.25
N THR A 86 3.33 -12.21 -10.05
CA THR A 86 3.33 -11.44 -8.81
C THR A 86 2.01 -10.68 -8.64
N THR A 87 1.46 -10.08 -9.70
CA THR A 87 0.13 -9.46 -9.67
C THR A 87 -0.94 -10.46 -9.22
N LYS A 88 -0.92 -11.67 -9.80
CA LYS A 88 -1.87 -12.74 -9.42
C LYS A 88 -1.70 -13.13 -7.95
N PHE A 89 -0.46 -13.21 -7.46
CA PHE A 89 -0.17 -13.48 -6.06
C PHE A 89 -0.74 -12.40 -5.12
N CYS A 90 -0.56 -11.12 -5.46
CA CYS A 90 -1.10 -9.99 -4.68
C CYS A 90 -2.63 -10.05 -4.65
N ILE A 91 -3.27 -10.24 -5.81
CA ILE A 91 -4.74 -10.37 -5.92
C ILE A 91 -5.27 -11.55 -5.09
N ASN A 92 -4.62 -12.71 -5.16
CA ASN A 92 -5.04 -13.88 -4.38
C ASN A 92 -4.85 -13.66 -2.87
N THR A 93 -3.76 -13.00 -2.48
CA THR A 93 -3.54 -12.62 -1.07
C THR A 93 -4.60 -11.63 -0.60
N ALA A 94 -4.97 -10.64 -1.42
CA ALA A 94 -6.05 -9.71 -1.10
C ALA A 94 -7.39 -10.42 -0.87
N LYS A 95 -7.77 -11.35 -1.76
CA LYS A 95 -8.97 -12.18 -1.58
C LYS A 95 -8.93 -13.00 -0.28
N ASP A 96 -7.76 -13.46 0.13
CA ASP A 96 -7.58 -14.17 1.39
C ASP A 96 -7.69 -13.23 2.59
N ILE A 97 -7.23 -11.98 2.47
CA ILE A 97 -7.42 -10.93 3.48
C ILE A 97 -8.91 -10.62 3.61
N GLU A 98 -9.63 -10.35 2.51
CA GLU A 98 -11.07 -10.01 2.51
C GLU A 98 -11.93 -11.09 3.19
N LYS A 99 -11.59 -12.36 3.03
CA LYS A 99 -12.30 -13.47 3.69
C LYS A 99 -12.14 -13.49 5.21
N ASN A 100 -11.10 -12.85 5.72
CA ASN A 100 -10.65 -12.95 7.11
C ASN A 100 -10.73 -11.63 7.88
N ILE A 101 -10.76 -10.51 7.16
CA ILE A 101 -10.66 -9.15 7.67
C ILE A 101 -11.72 -8.31 6.94
N ASN A 102 -12.67 -7.77 7.70
CA ASN A 102 -13.75 -6.96 7.16
C ASN A 102 -13.34 -5.48 7.07
N LEU A 103 -12.35 -5.18 6.22
CA LEU A 103 -11.89 -3.82 5.96
C LEU A 103 -11.83 -3.52 4.46
N PRO A 104 -12.06 -2.27 4.04
CA PRO A 104 -11.80 -1.86 2.67
C PRO A 104 -10.34 -2.09 2.27
N ILE A 105 -10.12 -2.54 1.05
CA ILE A 105 -8.79 -2.75 0.47
C ILE A 105 -8.66 -1.92 -0.81
N PHE A 106 -7.60 -1.13 -0.89
CA PHE A 106 -7.23 -0.34 -2.07
C PHE A 106 -5.94 -0.87 -2.67
N PHE A 107 -5.82 -0.82 -3.99
CA PHE A 107 -4.59 -1.17 -4.69
C PHE A 107 -3.87 0.07 -5.19
N VAL A 108 -2.55 0.06 -5.08
CA VAL A 108 -1.67 1.08 -5.66
C VAL A 108 -0.77 0.39 -6.66
N ASN A 109 -0.75 0.92 -7.88
CA ASN A 109 0.20 0.45 -8.90
C ASN A 109 1.63 0.84 -8.48
N GLU A 110 2.51 -0.14 -8.40
CA GLU A 110 3.92 0.04 -7.99
C GLU A 110 4.81 0.58 -9.11
N ASN A 111 4.32 0.73 -10.34
CA ASN A 111 5.05 1.41 -11.40
C ASN A 111 5.09 2.91 -11.08
N TYR A 112 6.11 3.32 -10.32
CA TYR A 112 6.37 4.65 -9.80
C TYR A 112 6.53 5.71 -10.90
N SER A 113 5.45 6.11 -11.56
CA SER A 113 5.45 7.18 -12.57
C SER A 113 4.75 8.46 -12.10
N SER A 114 4.32 8.53 -10.84
CA SER A 114 3.80 9.80 -10.31
C SER A 114 4.99 10.70 -9.92
N THR A 115 4.94 11.95 -10.37
CA THR A 115 5.92 12.99 -10.01
C THR A 115 6.14 13.07 -8.50
N SER A 116 5.07 12.87 -7.72
CA SER A 116 5.12 12.89 -6.25
C SER A 116 5.80 11.67 -5.62
N ALA A 117 5.74 10.49 -6.24
CA ALA A 117 6.51 9.33 -5.77
C ALA A 117 8.01 9.52 -6.03
N GLU A 118 8.37 10.10 -7.18
CA GLU A 118 9.76 10.46 -7.48
C GLU A 118 10.30 11.54 -6.53
N GLU A 119 9.50 12.56 -6.23
CA GLU A 119 9.83 13.60 -5.23
C GLU A 119 9.98 13.01 -3.83
N PHE A 120 9.09 12.11 -3.42
CA PHE A 120 9.19 11.43 -2.12
C PHE A 120 10.47 10.58 -1.99
N ILE A 121 10.86 9.87 -3.06
CA ILE A 121 12.13 9.14 -3.09
C ILE A 121 13.33 10.10 -3.01
N LYS A 122 13.26 11.27 -3.65
CA LYS A 122 14.29 12.31 -3.54
C LYS A 122 14.38 12.88 -2.12
N ASP A 123 13.24 13.14 -1.48
CA ASP A 123 13.18 13.68 -0.11
C ASP A 123 13.68 12.67 0.93
N LEU A 124 13.41 11.37 0.72
CA LEU A 124 14.02 10.29 1.51
C LEU A 124 15.52 10.13 1.22
N GLY A 125 15.97 10.50 0.02
CA GLY A 125 17.31 10.27 -0.52
C GLY A 125 18.19 11.52 -0.59
N ASN A 126 18.57 12.08 0.56
CA ASN A 126 19.67 13.04 0.59
C ASN A 126 20.99 12.36 0.14
N LYS A 127 21.44 12.72 -1.07
CA LYS A 127 22.72 12.38 -1.76
C LYS A 127 22.73 11.10 -2.60
N LYS A 128 23.06 11.31 -3.89
CA LYS A 128 23.80 10.42 -4.81
C LYS A 128 24.36 9.15 -4.13
N GLN A 129 23.63 8.05 -4.09
CA GLN A 129 24.20 6.74 -3.79
C GLN A 129 23.70 5.70 -4.80
N LYS A 130 24.65 4.94 -5.34
CA LYS A 130 24.50 3.90 -6.36
C LYS A 130 23.64 2.68 -5.94
N ASN A 131 22.94 2.74 -4.82
CA ASN A 131 22.21 1.61 -4.21
C ASN A 131 20.71 1.91 -3.97
N ASN A 132 20.05 2.57 -4.93
CA ASN A 132 18.62 2.92 -4.83
C ASN A 132 17.72 1.70 -4.55
N ASN A 133 18.00 0.54 -5.15
CA ASN A 133 17.12 -0.62 -5.05
C ASN A 133 17.01 -1.18 -3.63
N ALA A 134 18.10 -1.23 -2.86
CA ALA A 134 18.09 -1.77 -1.50
C ALA A 134 17.36 -0.86 -0.50
N LEU A 135 17.41 0.46 -0.71
CA LEU A 135 16.64 1.42 0.07
C LEU A 135 15.16 1.36 -0.34
N VAL A 136 14.86 1.31 -1.64
CA VAL A 136 13.49 1.14 -2.17
C VAL A 136 12.85 -0.11 -1.59
N ASP A 137 13.55 -1.25 -1.56
CA ASP A 137 13.06 -2.50 -0.95
C ASP A 137 12.80 -2.42 0.57
N GLN A 138 13.38 -1.43 1.25
CA GLN A 138 13.18 -1.20 2.68
C GLN A 138 12.07 -0.18 2.96
N VAL A 139 11.74 0.68 2.00
CA VAL A 139 10.71 1.72 2.14
C VAL A 139 9.49 1.51 1.24
N ALA A 140 9.43 0.43 0.46
CA ALA A 140 8.40 0.18 -0.54
C ALA A 140 6.97 0.36 0.00
N ALA A 141 6.65 -0.27 1.13
CA ALA A 141 5.33 -0.15 1.75
C ALA A 141 4.98 1.29 2.16
N ASN A 142 5.99 2.08 2.59
CA ASN A 142 5.80 3.49 2.91
C ASN A 142 5.58 4.33 1.65
N ILE A 143 6.33 4.08 0.58
CA ILE A 143 6.12 4.75 -0.70
C ILE A 143 4.73 4.43 -1.26
N ILE A 144 4.28 3.17 -1.18
CA ILE A 144 2.93 2.75 -1.56
C ILE A 144 1.88 3.58 -0.81
N LEU A 145 2.00 3.67 0.52
CA LEU A 145 1.02 4.39 1.34
C LEU A 145 1.04 5.90 1.09
N GLN A 146 2.23 6.50 1.00
CA GLN A 146 2.34 7.93 0.74
C GLN A 146 1.81 8.29 -0.66
N SER A 147 2.08 7.44 -1.67
CA SER A 147 1.55 7.62 -3.02
C SER A 147 0.02 7.58 -3.03
N HIS A 148 -0.58 6.67 -2.27
CA HIS A 148 -2.03 6.63 -2.09
C HIS A 148 -2.57 7.92 -1.46
N PHE A 149 -1.94 8.42 -0.39
CA PHE A 149 -2.38 9.66 0.24
C PHE A 149 -2.27 10.88 -0.68
N ASN A 150 -1.17 11.00 -1.42
CA ASN A 150 -0.96 12.10 -2.35
C ASN A 150 -2.02 12.10 -3.47
N GLU A 151 -2.38 10.92 -3.99
CA GLU A 151 -3.42 10.79 -5.01
C GLU A 151 -4.81 11.15 -4.44
N VAL A 152 -5.12 10.72 -3.22
CA VAL A 152 -6.36 11.12 -2.53
C VAL A 152 -6.42 12.64 -2.33
N GLU A 153 -5.34 13.28 -1.89
CA GLU A 153 -5.29 14.75 -1.75
C GLU A 153 -5.47 15.48 -3.08
N LYS A 154 -4.86 14.97 -4.17
CA LYS A 154 -5.02 15.54 -5.51
C LYS A 154 -6.46 15.47 -5.98
N GLN A 155 -7.12 14.33 -5.76
CA GLN A 155 -8.53 14.15 -6.11
C GLN A 155 -9.45 15.04 -5.27
N MET A 156 -9.18 15.19 -3.97
CA MET A 156 -9.90 16.13 -3.09
C MET A 156 -9.85 17.56 -3.63
N ARG A 157 -8.65 18.05 -3.95
CA ARG A 157 -8.47 19.41 -4.50
C ARG A 157 -9.19 19.62 -5.83
N SER A 158 -9.32 18.58 -6.65
CA SER A 158 -10.05 18.66 -7.92
C SER A 158 -11.57 18.66 -7.77
N LEU A 159 -12.11 18.22 -6.63
CA LEU A 159 -13.54 18.27 -6.33
C LEU A 159 -13.96 19.62 -5.75
N ASP A 160 -13.04 20.33 -5.11
CA ASP A 160 -13.26 21.65 -4.52
C ASP A 160 -13.01 22.81 -5.51
N ALA A 161 -12.53 22.51 -6.73
CA ALA A 161 -12.20 23.47 -7.79
C ALA A 161 -13.31 23.58 -8.84
#